data_AF-A0A074Y143-F1
#
_entry.id   AF-A0A074Y143-F1
#
_cell.length_a   1.000
_cell.length_b   1.000
_cell.length_c   1.000
_cell.angle_alpha   90.00
_cell.angle_beta   90.00
_cell.angle_gamma   90.00
#
_symmetry.space_group_name_H-M   'P 1'
#
loop_
_entity.id
_entity.type
_entity.pdbx_description
1 polymer ?
#
loop_
_entity_poly.entity_id
_entity_poly.type
_entity_poly.pdbx_seq_one_letter_code
_entity_poly.pdbx_strand_id
1 'polypeptide(L)'
;MMSRSLNLLLLAFLGLFAFITPAAAGPDFWTMWQHRNTCMQKDAQVLAAIMKFCSRNFYTGTPYAVDGASQGKVRINVSAYCKLGTFVPKEWCESQMLETCATGGKKGRNFRKYDNGCQGFWIGGS
;
A
#
# COMPACT_ATOMS: atom_id res chain seq x y z
N MET A 1 -48.84 -1.19 22.17
CA MET A 1 -48.13 -0.12 21.42
C MET A 1 -46.68 -0.08 21.90
N MET A 2 -45.79 -0.86 21.29
CA MET A 2 -44.42 -1.07 21.81
C MET A 2 -43.38 -1.12 20.67
N SER A 3 -43.53 -0.23 19.67
CA SER A 3 -42.76 -0.29 18.41
C SER A 3 -41.89 0.95 18.13
N ARG A 4 -42.15 2.09 18.79
CA ARG A 4 -41.43 3.35 18.49
C ARG A 4 -40.12 3.51 19.27
N SER A 5 -40.04 2.97 20.50
CA SER A 5 -38.88 3.10 21.38
C SER A 5 -37.70 2.22 20.95
N LEU A 6 -37.98 1.08 20.29
CA LEU A 6 -36.95 0.13 19.86
C LEU A 6 -36.16 0.66 18.65
N ASN A 7 -36.81 1.39 17.73
CA ASN A 7 -36.18 2.00 16.57
C ASN A 7 -35.22 3.14 16.93
N LEU A 8 -35.55 3.93 17.96
CA LEU A 8 -34.69 5.03 18.43
C LEU A 8 -33.42 4.51 19.12
N LEU A 9 -33.51 3.41 19.86
CA LEU A 9 -32.35 2.78 20.49
C LEU A 9 -31.41 2.15 19.46
N LEU A 10 -31.95 1.50 18.43
CA LEU A 10 -31.14 0.92 17.33
C LEU A 10 -30.42 2.00 16.50
N LEU A 11 -31.07 3.13 16.22
CA LEU A 11 -30.44 4.27 15.53
C LEU A 11 -29.38 4.96 16.39
N ALA A 12 -29.60 5.07 17.71
CA ALA A 12 -28.60 5.61 18.64
C ALA A 12 -27.37 4.70 18.77
N PHE A 13 -27.55 3.38 18.78
CA PHE A 13 -26.44 2.41 18.79
C PHE A 13 -25.61 2.44 17.49
N LEU A 14 -26.25 2.60 16.32
CA LEU A 14 -25.53 2.75 15.04
C LEU A 14 -24.72 4.07 14.98
N GLY A 15 -25.22 5.16 15.58
CA GLY A 15 -24.51 6.44 15.64
C GLY A 15 -23.26 6.42 16.53
N LEU A 16 -23.26 5.62 17.62
CA LEU A 16 -22.14 5.53 18.56
C LEU A 16 -20.94 4.72 18.02
N PHE A 17 -21.14 3.83 17.05
CA PHE A 17 -20.02 3.13 16.38
C PHE A 17 -19.20 4.01 15.43
N ALA A 18 -19.71 5.19 15.06
CA ALA A 18 -18.99 6.11 14.15
C ALA A 18 -17.88 6.94 14.86
N PHE A 19 -17.84 6.96 16.20
CA PHE A 19 -16.96 7.85 16.97
C PHE A 19 -15.76 7.16 17.64
N ILE A 20 -15.56 5.85 17.42
CA ILE A 20 -14.44 5.11 18.02
C ILE A 20 -13.66 4.36 16.95
N THR A 21 -12.94 5.09 16.09
CA THR A 21 -11.77 4.52 15.40
C THR A 21 -10.58 5.44 15.60
N PRO A 22 -9.75 5.20 16.64
CA PRO A 22 -8.46 5.86 16.74
C PRO A 22 -7.61 5.51 15.52
N ALA A 23 -6.82 6.50 15.10
CA ALA A 23 -6.01 6.55 13.90
C ALA A 23 -4.99 5.38 13.80
N ALA A 24 -5.45 4.26 13.25
CA ALA A 24 -4.63 3.33 12.49
C ALA A 24 -5.32 3.14 11.13
N ALA A 25 -5.62 4.26 10.47
CA ALA A 25 -6.19 4.23 9.13
C ALA A 25 -5.16 3.58 8.21
N GLY A 26 -5.46 2.37 7.76
CA GLY A 26 -4.75 1.75 6.66
C GLY A 26 -4.86 2.61 5.39
N PRO A 27 -4.14 2.25 4.33
CA PRO A 27 -4.26 2.95 3.06
C PRO A 27 -5.72 2.95 2.57
N ASP A 28 -6.14 4.06 1.95
CA ASP A 28 -7.48 4.18 1.39
C ASP A 28 -7.72 3.11 0.31
N PHE A 29 -8.76 2.31 0.52
CA PHE A 29 -9.06 1.16 -0.33
C PHE A 29 -9.35 1.57 -1.78
N TRP A 30 -10.11 2.65 -1.98
CA TRP A 30 -10.50 3.09 -3.32
C TRP A 30 -9.32 3.60 -4.13
N THR A 31 -8.45 4.38 -3.50
CA THR A 31 -7.19 4.86 -4.08
C THR A 31 -6.28 3.68 -4.44
N MET A 32 -6.12 2.72 -3.53
CA MET A 32 -5.32 1.53 -3.78
C MET A 32 -5.88 0.70 -4.95
N TRP A 33 -7.20 0.52 -5.03
CA TRP A 33 -7.87 -0.18 -6.13
C TRP A 33 -7.68 0.52 -7.47
N GLN A 34 -7.83 1.85 -7.51
CA GLN A 34 -7.60 2.64 -8.72
C GLN A 34 -6.14 2.55 -9.20
N HIS A 35 -5.17 2.62 -8.28
CA HIS A 35 -3.76 2.44 -8.61
C HIS A 35 -3.46 1.03 -9.11
N ARG A 36 -4.08 0.00 -8.51
CA ARG A 36 -3.99 -1.38 -8.99
C ARG A 36 -4.43 -1.53 -10.44
N ASN A 37 -5.58 -0.96 -10.79
CA ASN A 37 -6.10 -1.02 -12.15
C ASN A 37 -5.20 -0.26 -13.13
N THR A 38 -4.73 0.93 -12.73
CA THR A 38 -3.77 1.70 -13.53
C THR A 38 -2.49 0.90 -13.79
N CYS A 39 -1.96 0.22 -12.77
CA CYS A 39 -0.77 -0.61 -12.89
C CYS A 39 -1.00 -1.81 -13.82
N MET A 40 -2.14 -2.48 -13.70
CA MET A 40 -2.51 -3.59 -14.58
C MET A 40 -2.53 -3.16 -16.06
N GLN A 41 -3.03 -1.96 -16.35
CA GLN A 41 -3.07 -1.40 -17.71
C GLN A 41 -1.69 -1.02 -18.24
N LYS A 42 -0.75 -0.63 -17.37
CA LYS A 42 0.61 -0.22 -17.75
C LYS A 42 1.53 -1.41 -18.05
N ASP A 43 1.62 -2.34 -17.10
CA ASP A 43 2.45 -3.53 -17.23
C ASP A 43 2.02 -4.58 -16.18
N ALA A 44 1.39 -5.67 -16.63
CA ALA A 44 0.96 -6.74 -15.74
C ALA A 44 2.13 -7.43 -15.01
N GLN A 45 3.36 -7.38 -15.55
CA GLN A 45 4.54 -7.92 -14.87
C GLN A 45 4.93 -7.06 -13.66
N VAL A 46 4.73 -5.74 -13.73
CA VAL A 46 4.93 -4.84 -12.60
C VAL A 46 3.95 -5.18 -11.48
N LEU A 47 2.66 -5.30 -11.81
CA LEU A 47 1.66 -5.67 -10.81
C LEU A 47 1.98 -7.03 -10.15
N ALA A 48 2.33 -8.04 -10.94
CA ALA A 48 2.70 -9.36 -10.41
C ALA A 48 3.95 -9.30 -9.50
N ALA A 49 4.97 -8.51 -9.87
CA ALA A 49 6.12 -8.27 -9.01
C ALA A 49 5.69 -7.66 -7.67
N ILE A 50 4.88 -6.60 -7.71
CA ILE A 50 4.40 -5.90 -6.50
C ILE A 50 3.68 -6.86 -5.56
N MET A 51 2.71 -7.63 -6.08
CA MET A 51 1.94 -8.58 -5.27
C MET A 51 2.83 -9.67 -4.66
N LYS A 52 3.87 -10.11 -5.37
CA LYS A 52 4.85 -11.08 -4.86
C LYS A 52 5.69 -10.50 -3.73
N PHE A 53 6.23 -9.29 -3.91
CA PHE A 53 7.12 -8.66 -2.93
C PHE A 53 6.40 -8.10 -1.71
N CYS A 54 5.20 -7.55 -1.87
CA CYS A 54 4.43 -7.03 -0.74
C CYS A 54 3.62 -8.12 -0.02
N SER A 55 3.92 -9.41 -0.24
CA SER A 55 3.22 -10.53 0.39
C SER A 55 3.48 -10.68 1.91
N ARG A 56 4.43 -9.92 2.47
CA ARG A 56 4.78 -9.96 3.90
C ARG A 56 5.24 -8.59 4.41
N ASN A 57 5.18 -8.42 5.72
CA ASN A 57 5.75 -7.28 6.42
C ASN A 57 7.29 -7.35 6.41
N PHE A 58 7.96 -6.21 6.43
CA PHE A 58 9.42 -6.15 6.52
C PHE A 58 9.89 -4.83 7.13
N TYR A 59 11.18 -4.75 7.42
CA TYR A 59 11.86 -3.49 7.72
C TYR A 59 12.69 -3.05 6.52
N THR A 60 12.69 -1.76 6.22
CA THR A 60 13.59 -1.20 5.20
C THR A 60 15.06 -1.40 5.61
N GLY A 61 15.95 -1.52 4.61
CA GLY A 61 17.38 -1.78 4.84
C GLY A 61 17.73 -3.24 5.16
N THR A 62 16.75 -4.13 5.29
CA THR A 62 16.99 -5.58 5.36
C THR A 62 17.38 -6.14 3.98
N PRO A 63 18.10 -7.27 3.91
CA PRO A 63 18.41 -7.93 2.63
C PRO A 63 17.17 -8.18 1.78
N TYR A 64 16.06 -8.57 2.40
CA TYR A 64 14.79 -8.73 1.69
C TYR A 64 14.35 -7.45 0.96
N ALA A 65 14.38 -6.32 1.65
CA ALA A 65 13.94 -5.04 1.10
C ALA A 65 14.88 -4.57 -0.03
N VAL A 66 16.19 -4.72 0.16
CA VAL A 66 17.23 -4.24 -0.78
C VAL A 66 17.35 -5.14 -2.01
N ASP A 67 17.40 -6.46 -1.83
CA ASP A 67 17.46 -7.42 -2.93
C ASP A 67 16.18 -7.36 -3.75
N GLY A 68 15.05 -7.24 -3.05
CA GLY A 68 13.75 -7.01 -3.64
C GLY A 68 13.16 -8.27 -4.27
N ALA A 69 12.34 -8.07 -5.31
CA ALA A 69 11.83 -9.16 -6.12
C ALA A 69 11.95 -8.84 -7.61
N SER A 70 11.97 -9.90 -8.41
CA SER A 70 11.92 -9.81 -9.87
C SER A 70 10.80 -10.65 -10.45
N GLN A 71 10.22 -10.14 -11.53
CA GLN A 71 9.23 -10.81 -12.36
C GLN A 71 9.51 -10.46 -13.83
N GLY A 72 9.95 -11.43 -14.62
CA GLY A 72 10.37 -11.18 -16.00
C GLY A 72 11.48 -10.12 -16.05
N LYS A 73 11.22 -9.02 -16.77
CA LYS A 73 12.16 -7.88 -16.90
C LYS A 73 11.94 -6.78 -15.87
N VAL A 74 11.09 -7.01 -14.87
CA VAL A 74 10.79 -6.05 -13.81
C VAL A 74 11.57 -6.43 -12.56
N ARG A 75 12.15 -5.41 -11.91
CA ARG A 75 12.72 -5.52 -10.57
C ARG A 75 12.12 -4.44 -9.68
N ILE A 76 11.82 -4.81 -8.45
CA ILE A 76 11.33 -3.92 -7.41
C ILE A 76 12.16 -4.09 -6.16
N ASN A 77 12.40 -3.01 -5.43
CA ASN A 77 13.06 -3.04 -4.14
C ASN A 77 12.62 -1.84 -3.29
N VAL A 78 12.93 -1.90 -1.99
CA VAL A 78 12.71 -0.81 -1.05
C VAL A 78 14.00 -0.50 -0.31
N SER A 79 14.47 0.73 -0.47
CA SER A 79 15.67 1.26 0.19
C SER A 79 15.34 1.96 1.51
N ALA A 80 16.28 1.95 2.45
CA ALA A 80 16.24 2.77 3.66
C ALA A 80 17.17 3.98 3.50
N TYR A 81 16.66 5.18 3.83
CA TYR A 81 17.48 6.41 3.86
C TYR A 81 17.69 6.97 5.27
N CYS A 82 16.90 6.51 6.24
CA CYS A 82 17.02 6.93 7.63
C CYS A 82 17.91 5.95 8.42
N LYS A 83 18.52 6.45 9.51
CA LYS A 83 19.52 5.72 10.30
C LYS A 83 18.99 4.39 10.87
N LEU A 84 17.70 4.34 11.19
CA LEU A 84 17.01 3.13 11.60
C LEU A 84 16.08 2.69 10.46
N GLY A 85 16.10 1.38 10.17
CA GLY A 85 15.14 0.77 9.25
C GLY A 85 13.72 1.00 9.77
N THR A 86 12.81 1.32 8.86
CA THR A 86 11.41 1.60 9.16
C THR A 86 10.57 0.36 8.90
N PHE A 87 9.59 0.10 9.76
CA PHE A 87 8.66 -1.01 9.57
C PHE A 87 7.69 -0.68 8.44
N VAL A 88 7.50 -1.62 7.51
CA VAL A 88 6.58 -1.52 6.39
C VAL A 88 5.58 -2.69 6.49
N PRO A 89 4.34 -2.41 6.93
CA PRO A 89 3.24 -3.38 6.82
C PRO A 89 2.95 -3.72 5.37
N LYS A 90 2.49 -4.95 5.12
CA LYS A 90 2.12 -5.47 3.79
C LYS A 90 1.19 -4.51 3.06
N GLU A 91 0.16 -4.01 3.72
CA GLU A 91 -0.88 -3.16 3.11
C GLU A 91 -0.28 -1.82 2.66
N TRP A 92 0.63 -1.26 3.46
CA TRP A 92 1.37 -0.06 3.11
C TRP A 92 2.38 -0.30 2.00
N CYS A 93 3.05 -1.46 1.98
CA CYS A 93 3.90 -1.85 0.85
C CYS A 93 3.10 -1.87 -0.45
N GLU A 94 1.95 -2.56 -0.46
CA GLU A 94 1.09 -2.67 -1.63
C GLU A 94 0.64 -1.28 -2.08
N SER A 95 0.10 -0.46 -1.17
CA SER A 95 -0.37 0.88 -1.47
C SER A 95 0.73 1.77 -2.09
N GLN A 96 1.89 1.84 -1.45
CA GLN A 96 3.01 2.70 -1.88
C GLN A 96 3.64 2.21 -3.18
N MET A 97 3.78 0.89 -3.39
CA MET A 97 4.25 0.34 -4.66
C MET A 97 3.24 0.59 -5.80
N LEU A 98 1.94 0.43 -5.53
CA LEU A 98 0.90 0.65 -6.52
C LEU A 98 0.83 2.13 -6.94
N GLU A 99 0.92 3.06 -6.00
CA GLU A 99 1.01 4.50 -6.33
C GLU A 99 2.28 4.81 -7.13
N THR A 100 3.43 4.25 -6.73
CA THR A 100 4.71 4.40 -7.45
C THR A 100 4.58 3.95 -8.90
N CYS A 101 3.91 2.83 -9.14
CA CYS A 101 3.67 2.34 -10.48
C CYS A 101 2.62 3.16 -11.25
N ALA A 102 1.50 3.52 -10.61
CA ALA A 102 0.43 4.29 -11.25
C ALA A 102 0.93 5.66 -11.74
N THR A 103 1.73 6.34 -10.91
CA THR A 103 2.34 7.65 -11.22
C THR A 103 3.62 7.54 -12.06
N GLY A 104 4.13 6.33 -12.28
CA GLY A 104 5.32 6.07 -13.08
C GLY A 104 5.13 6.29 -14.58
N GLY A 105 6.19 5.99 -15.34
CA GLY A 105 6.18 6.13 -16.79
C GLY A 105 5.16 5.21 -17.50
N LYS A 106 5.26 5.10 -18.83
CA LYS A 106 4.34 4.28 -19.65
C LYS A 106 4.23 2.82 -19.20
N LYS A 107 5.30 2.25 -18.63
CA LYS A 107 5.35 0.88 -18.09
C LYS A 107 5.26 0.80 -16.57
N GLY A 108 4.82 1.86 -15.90
CA GLY A 108 4.70 1.89 -14.43
C GLY A 108 6.02 1.78 -13.67
N ARG A 109 7.13 2.11 -14.31
CA ARG A 109 8.47 2.16 -13.69
C ARG A 109 8.70 3.55 -13.12
N ASN A 110 9.16 3.62 -11.88
CA ASN A 110 9.41 4.86 -11.19
C ASN A 110 10.21 4.64 -9.89
N PHE A 111 10.55 5.74 -9.25
CA PHE A 111 11.03 5.79 -7.88
C PHE A 111 10.22 6.83 -7.09
N ARG A 112 9.78 6.48 -5.90
CA ARG A 112 9.14 7.42 -4.97
C ARG A 112 9.66 7.23 -3.55
N LYS A 113 9.59 8.32 -2.79
CA LYS A 113 9.93 8.32 -1.37
C LYS A 113 8.68 8.48 -0.52
N TYR A 114 8.63 7.72 0.57
CA TYR A 114 7.57 7.74 1.57
C TYR A 114 8.15 7.95 2.96
N ASP A 115 7.27 8.14 3.93
CA ASP A 115 7.63 8.23 5.35
C ASP A 115 8.71 9.30 5.58
N ASN A 116 8.40 10.54 5.20
CA ASN A 116 9.30 11.70 5.27
C ASN A 116 10.65 11.51 4.55
N GLY A 117 10.68 10.64 3.55
CA GLY A 117 11.90 10.36 2.79
C GLY A 117 12.69 9.16 3.28
N CYS A 118 12.28 8.51 4.37
CA CYS A 118 12.99 7.36 4.94
C CYS A 118 12.88 6.09 4.09
N GLN A 119 11.81 5.95 3.30
CA GLN A 119 11.52 4.74 2.54
C GLN A 119 11.57 5.03 1.04
N GLY A 120 12.45 4.35 0.31
CA GLY A 120 12.60 4.51 -1.14
C GLY A 120 12.02 3.34 -1.90
N PHE A 121 10.86 3.52 -2.54
CA PHE A 121 10.20 2.49 -3.33
C PHE A 121 10.62 2.61 -4.79
N TRP A 122 11.25 1.57 -5.32
CA TRP A 122 11.78 1.56 -6.68
C TRP A 122 11.16 0.46 -7.51
N ILE A 123 10.78 0.81 -8.74
CA ILE A 123 10.30 -0.10 -9.78
C ILE A 123 11.07 0.20 -11.05
N GLY A 124 11.89 -0.75 -11.49
CA GLY A 124 12.65 -0.63 -12.73
C GLY A 124 12.69 -1.92 -13.51
N GLY A 125 13.62 -1.98 -14.45
CA GLY A 125 13.88 -3.19 -15.22
C GLY A 125 15.36 -3.43 -15.40
N SER A 126 15.69 -4.69 -15.68
CA SER A 126 16.98 -5.16 -16.18
C SER A 126 17.12 -4.91 -17.67
#